data_AF-A0A2T5RN26-F1
#
_entry.id   AF-A0A2T5RN26-F1
#
_cell.length_a   1.000
_cell.length_b   1.000
_cell.length_c   1.000
_cell.angle_alpha   90.00
_cell.angle_beta   90.00
_cell.angle_gamma   90.00
#
_symmetry.space_group_name_H-M   'P 1'
#
loop_
_entity.id
_entity.type
_entity.pdbx_description
1 polymer ?
#
loop_
_entity_poly.entity_id
_entity_poly.type
_entity_poly.pdbx_seq_one_letter_code
_entity_poly.pdbx_strand_id
1 'polypeptide(L)'
;MKLIYRKTISFILTIISNILSFIFATQIFNLIKITMLQSGYREGGGVPQFIKVFTGIPLFLIVAISWMGFFIYSFYYYEKGAEKRNLIERFLFISGVEILLIPFIILIYQLFLPIPTRTSDILLLAITFIGGAISIYLSKKLDINF
;
A
#
# COMPACT_ATOMS: atom_id res chain seq x y z
N MET A 1 23.09 -21.29 -0.15
CA MET A 1 21.74 -21.84 -0.47
C MET A 1 21.64 -22.20 -1.97
N LYS A 2 21.15 -23.39 -2.36
CA LYS A 2 21.01 -23.74 -3.80
C LYS A 2 20.03 -22.79 -4.50
N LEU A 3 20.28 -22.47 -5.78
CA LEU A 3 19.48 -21.52 -6.58
C LEU A 3 17.98 -21.84 -6.57
N ILE A 4 17.63 -23.12 -6.62
CA ILE A 4 16.23 -23.59 -6.59
C ILE A 4 15.52 -23.12 -5.32
N TYR A 5 16.12 -23.28 -4.14
CA TYR A 5 15.52 -22.83 -2.89
C TYR A 5 15.36 -21.31 -2.84
N ARG A 6 16.29 -20.55 -3.44
CA ARG A 6 16.18 -19.08 -3.53
C ARG A 6 15.02 -18.66 -4.42
N LYS A 7 14.79 -19.34 -5.54
CA LYS A 7 13.62 -19.12 -6.40
C LYS A 7 12.31 -19.43 -5.68
N THR A 8 12.25 -20.53 -4.92
CA THR A 8 11.07 -20.89 -4.13
C THR A 8 10.77 -19.85 -3.04
N ILE A 9 11.79 -19.41 -2.28
CA ILE A 9 11.62 -18.36 -1.26
C ILE A 9 11.19 -17.05 -1.91
N SER A 10 11.83 -16.65 -3.00
CA SER A 10 11.48 -15.44 -3.73
C SER A 10 10.01 -15.46 -4.18
N PHE A 11 9.53 -16.58 -4.71
CA PHE A 11 8.14 -16.74 -5.11
C PHE A 11 7.17 -16.60 -3.92
N ILE A 12 7.48 -17.21 -2.78
CA ILE A 12 6.69 -17.08 -1.54
C ILE A 12 6.66 -15.62 -1.07
N LEU A 13 7.80 -14.93 -1.08
CA LEU A 13 7.90 -13.51 -0.68
C LEU A 13 7.10 -12.61 -1.62
N THR A 14 7.10 -12.88 -2.93
CA THR A 14 6.24 -12.19 -3.90
C THR A 14 4.76 -12.39 -3.57
N ILE A 15 4.33 -13.61 -3.23
CA ILE A 15 2.94 -13.88 -2.85
C ILE A 15 2.56 -13.11 -1.59
N ILE A 16 3.39 -13.16 -0.55
CA ILE A 16 3.12 -12.49 0.73
C ILE A 16 3.01 -10.97 0.55
N SER A 17 3.95 -10.35 -0.16
CA SER A 17 3.94 -8.91 -0.47
C SER A 17 2.70 -8.52 -1.28
N ASN A 18 2.29 -9.33 -2.27
CA ASN A 18 1.08 -9.04 -3.03
C ASN A 18 -0.21 -9.23 -2.23
N ILE A 19 -0.29 -10.19 -1.31
CA ILE A 19 -1.43 -10.33 -0.38
C ILE A 19 -1.53 -9.09 0.51
N LEU A 20 -0.41 -8.63 1.08
CA LEU A 20 -0.38 -7.41 1.90
C LEU A 20 -0.82 -6.19 1.09
N SER A 21 -0.24 -5.99 -0.09
CA SER A 21 -0.60 -4.92 -1.02
C SER A 21 -2.08 -4.95 -1.41
N PHE A 22 -2.65 -6.15 -1.65
CA PHE A 22 -4.08 -6.31 -1.94
C PHE A 22 -4.98 -5.94 -0.74
N ILE A 23 -4.62 -6.36 0.47
CA ILE A 23 -5.35 -5.96 1.69
C ILE A 23 -5.37 -4.45 1.81
N PHE A 24 -4.22 -3.78 1.60
CA PHE A 24 -4.15 -2.33 1.65
C PHE A 24 -4.97 -1.66 0.54
N ALA A 25 -4.86 -2.12 -0.71
CA ALA A 25 -5.69 -1.63 -1.81
C ALA A 25 -7.18 -1.73 -1.51
N THR A 26 -7.63 -2.86 -0.94
CA THR A 26 -9.04 -3.07 -0.58
C THR A 26 -9.52 -2.10 0.49
N GLN A 27 -8.71 -1.79 1.50
CA GLN A 27 -9.04 -0.79 2.51
C GLN A 27 -9.15 0.61 1.89
N ILE A 28 -8.25 0.96 0.96
CA ILE A 28 -8.26 2.24 0.26
C ILE A 28 -9.51 2.35 -0.63
N PHE A 29 -9.85 1.29 -1.37
CA PHE A 29 -11.06 1.24 -2.18
C PHE A 29 -12.32 1.38 -1.33
N ASN A 30 -12.40 0.70 -0.18
CA ASN A 30 -13.52 0.84 0.74
C ASN A 30 -13.65 2.27 1.28
N LEU A 31 -12.52 2.91 1.60
CA LEU A 31 -12.51 4.31 2.04
C LEU A 31 -13.06 5.23 0.95
N ILE A 32 -12.53 5.15 -0.28
CA ILE A 32 -12.98 5.97 -1.42
C ILE A 32 -14.47 5.70 -1.71
N LYS A 33 -14.87 4.43 -1.68
CA LYS A 33 -16.26 4.02 -1.90
C LYS A 33 -17.19 4.64 -0.87
N ILE A 34 -16.94 4.48 0.42
CA ILE A 34 -17.85 4.93 1.48
C ILE A 34 -17.92 6.46 1.55
N THR A 35 -16.78 7.13 1.42
CA THR A 35 -16.67 8.56 1.73
C THR A 35 -16.92 9.46 0.52
N MET A 36 -16.59 8.99 -0.69
CA MET A 36 -16.64 9.78 -1.91
C MET A 36 -17.73 9.26 -2.86
N LEU A 37 -17.66 8.00 -3.27
CA LEU A 37 -18.57 7.44 -4.27
C LEU A 37 -19.99 7.24 -3.73
N GLN A 38 -20.11 6.77 -2.48
CA GLN A 38 -21.41 6.52 -1.85
C GLN A 38 -22.10 7.81 -1.39
N SER A 39 -21.36 8.92 -1.30
CA SER A 39 -21.93 10.21 -0.92
C SER A 39 -22.97 10.71 -1.93
N GLY A 40 -22.89 10.29 -3.19
CA GLY A 40 -23.84 10.63 -4.25
C GLY A 40 -25.16 9.85 -4.24
N TYR A 41 -25.26 8.73 -3.52
CA TYR A 41 -26.53 7.97 -3.39
C TYR A 41 -27.45 8.53 -2.30
N ARG A 42 -26.99 9.51 -1.52
CA ARG A 42 -27.86 10.27 -0.61
C ARG A 42 -28.49 11.39 -1.42
N GLU A 43 -29.63 11.13 -2.03
CA GLU A 43 -30.39 12.11 -2.81
C GLU A 43 -30.56 13.42 -2.00
N GLY A 44 -30.11 14.56 -2.56
CA GLY A 44 -30.40 15.90 -2.03
C GLY A 44 -29.22 16.80 -1.61
N GLY A 45 -27.95 16.40 -1.73
CA GLY A 45 -26.80 17.16 -1.21
C GLY A 45 -26.10 18.12 -2.18
N GLY A 46 -26.61 18.32 -3.40
CA GLY A 46 -26.19 19.39 -4.31
C GLY A 46 -24.73 19.32 -4.81
N VAL A 47 -24.15 20.47 -5.17
CA VAL A 47 -22.80 20.62 -5.75
C VAL A 47 -21.68 19.92 -4.94
N PRO A 48 -21.66 19.98 -3.59
CA PRO A 48 -20.63 19.29 -2.80
C PRO A 48 -20.63 17.76 -2.95
N GLN A 49 -21.78 17.13 -3.17
CA GLN A 49 -21.84 15.68 -3.45
C GLN A 49 -21.31 15.36 -4.84
N PHE A 50 -21.63 16.19 -5.83
CA PHE A 50 -21.12 16.04 -7.19
C PHE A 50 -19.58 16.10 -7.20
N ILE A 51 -18.99 17.07 -6.51
CA ILE A 51 -17.52 17.20 -6.42
C ILE A 51 -16.91 15.97 -5.76
N LYS A 52 -17.51 15.42 -4.70
CA LYS A 52 -17.03 14.20 -4.04
C LYS A 52 -17.04 12.98 -4.95
N VAL A 53 -18.12 12.76 -5.69
CA VAL A 53 -18.20 11.62 -6.62
C VAL A 53 -17.23 11.82 -7.80
N PHE A 54 -17.21 13.01 -8.38
CA PHE A 54 -16.34 13.35 -9.51
C PHE A 54 -14.86 13.24 -9.17
N THR A 55 -14.46 13.58 -7.95
CA THR A 55 -13.07 13.40 -7.46
C THR A 55 -12.79 11.98 -7.00
N GLY A 56 -13.78 11.26 -6.47
CA GLY A 56 -13.64 9.87 -6.02
C GLY A 56 -13.36 8.87 -7.14
N ILE A 57 -13.98 9.05 -8.32
CA ILE A 57 -13.78 8.18 -9.50
C ILE A 57 -12.29 8.15 -9.97
N PRO A 58 -11.64 9.29 -10.26
CA PRO A 58 -10.24 9.28 -10.65
C PRO A 58 -9.34 8.80 -9.51
N LEU A 59 -9.66 9.10 -8.24
CA LEU A 59 -8.91 8.56 -7.11
C LEU A 59 -8.97 7.02 -7.08
N PHE A 60 -10.15 6.45 -7.32
CA PHE A 60 -10.34 5.01 -7.39
C PHE A 60 -9.50 4.39 -8.51
N LEU A 61 -9.51 5.00 -9.72
CA LEU A 61 -8.71 4.53 -10.84
C LEU A 61 -7.20 4.64 -10.58
N ILE A 62 -6.74 5.74 -9.99
CA ILE A 62 -5.33 5.93 -9.62
C ILE A 62 -4.88 4.83 -8.65
N VAL A 63 -5.70 4.49 -7.66
CA VAL A 63 -5.38 3.42 -6.69
C VAL A 63 -5.31 2.06 -7.39
N ALA A 64 -6.24 1.76 -8.30
CA ALA A 64 -6.22 0.51 -9.07
C ALA A 64 -4.98 0.38 -9.96
N ILE A 65 -4.63 1.44 -10.69
CA ILE A 65 -3.45 1.47 -11.55
C ILE A 65 -2.18 1.38 -10.71
N SER A 66 -2.11 2.11 -9.59
CA SER A 66 -0.95 2.10 -8.69
C SER A 66 -0.74 0.72 -8.08
N TRP A 67 -1.81 0.04 -7.67
CA TRP A 67 -1.73 -1.34 -7.16
C TRP A 67 -1.23 -2.31 -8.24
N MET A 68 -1.73 -2.22 -9.47
CA MET A 68 -1.29 -3.09 -10.55
C MET A 68 0.17 -2.82 -10.96
N GLY A 69 0.59 -1.54 -10.98
CA GLY A 69 1.99 -1.17 -11.19
C GLY A 69 2.89 -1.70 -10.07
N PHE A 70 2.41 -1.65 -8.83
CA PHE A 70 3.12 -2.20 -7.68
C PHE A 70 3.27 -3.73 -7.77
N PHE A 71 2.23 -4.45 -8.19
CA PHE A 71 2.27 -5.90 -8.42
C PHE A 71 3.34 -6.29 -9.45
N ILE A 72 3.38 -5.58 -10.58
CA ILE A 72 4.37 -5.83 -11.64
C ILE A 72 5.79 -5.52 -11.13
N TYR A 73 5.94 -4.41 -10.40
CA TYR A 73 7.22 -4.01 -9.82
C TYR A 73 7.73 -5.03 -8.81
N SER A 74 6.87 -5.49 -7.89
CA SER A 74 7.25 -6.48 -6.87
C SER A 74 7.70 -7.79 -7.53
N PHE A 75 6.95 -8.27 -8.53
CA PHE A 75 7.30 -9.48 -9.28
C PHE A 75 8.70 -9.39 -9.92
N TYR A 76 8.95 -8.30 -10.66
CA TYR A 76 10.24 -8.06 -11.30
C TYR A 76 11.39 -7.94 -10.29
N TYR A 77 11.14 -7.27 -9.17
CA TYR A 77 12.16 -7.00 -8.16
C TYR A 77 12.56 -8.25 -7.37
N TYR A 78 11.62 -9.16 -7.11
CA TYR A 78 11.88 -10.46 -6.49
C TYR A 78 12.53 -11.44 -7.48
N GLU A 79 12.08 -11.48 -8.73
CA GLU A 79 12.71 -12.31 -9.77
C GLU A 79 14.21 -11.99 -9.91
N LYS A 80 14.55 -10.69 -10.01
CA LYS A 80 15.95 -10.23 -9.98
C LYS A 80 16.65 -10.42 -8.64
N GLY A 81 15.90 -10.50 -7.55
CA GLY A 81 16.40 -10.75 -6.20
C GLY A 81 16.80 -12.21 -5.97
N ALA A 82 16.13 -13.17 -6.63
CA ALA A 82 16.37 -14.61 -6.48
C ALA A 82 17.80 -15.03 -6.88
N GLU A 83 18.43 -14.28 -7.78
CA GLU A 83 19.81 -14.51 -8.20
C GLU A 83 20.83 -14.00 -7.17
N LYS A 84 20.44 -13.04 -6.32
CA LYS A 84 21.27 -12.42 -5.29
C LYS A 84 21.13 -13.14 -3.94
N ARG A 85 22.00 -12.80 -2.98
CA ARG A 85 21.96 -13.36 -1.60
C ARG A 85 21.02 -12.58 -0.67
N ASN A 86 20.62 -11.37 -1.05
CA ASN A 86 19.93 -10.43 -0.16
C ASN A 86 18.40 -10.44 -0.33
N LEU A 87 17.77 -11.62 -0.33
CA LEU A 87 16.31 -11.76 -0.52
C LEU A 87 15.49 -11.13 0.62
N ILE A 88 15.97 -11.25 1.87
CA ILE A 88 15.29 -10.72 3.06
C ILE A 88 15.32 -9.19 3.09
N GLU A 89 16.47 -8.58 2.81
CA GLU A 89 16.61 -7.12 2.66
C GLU A 89 15.59 -6.58 1.65
N ARG A 90 15.51 -7.22 0.48
CA ARG A 90 14.59 -6.80 -0.58
C ARG A 90 13.12 -6.90 -0.16
N PHE A 91 12.77 -7.97 0.55
CA PHE A 91 11.42 -8.14 1.07
C PHE A 91 11.04 -7.06 2.10
N LEU A 92 11.93 -6.80 3.05
CA LEU A 92 11.72 -5.77 4.07
C LEU A 92 11.62 -4.38 3.46
N PHE A 93 12.41 -4.08 2.42
CA PHE A 93 12.32 -2.81 1.71
C PHE A 93 10.97 -2.64 1.00
N ILE A 94 10.56 -3.63 0.20
CA ILE A 94 9.28 -3.57 -0.53
C ILE A 94 8.10 -3.48 0.44
N SER A 95 8.06 -4.36 1.44
CA SER A 95 6.98 -4.39 2.43
C SER A 95 6.96 -3.10 3.26
N GLY A 96 8.12 -2.54 3.60
CA GLY A 96 8.21 -1.25 4.28
C GLY A 96 7.66 -0.10 3.45
N VAL A 97 7.94 -0.07 2.14
CA VAL A 97 7.36 0.90 1.21
C VAL A 97 5.83 0.74 1.10
N GLU A 98 5.32 -0.50 1.03
CA GLU A 98 3.87 -0.77 1.04
C GLU A 98 3.19 -0.20 2.28
N ILE A 99 3.76 -0.45 3.45
CA ILE A 99 3.18 -0.01 4.72
C ILE A 99 3.20 1.52 4.81
N LEU A 100 4.24 2.19 4.29
CA LEU A 100 4.33 3.66 4.26
C LEU A 100 3.38 4.34 3.27
N LEU A 101 2.80 3.62 2.31
CA LEU A 101 1.78 4.21 1.42
C LEU A 101 0.48 4.50 2.17
N ILE A 102 0.15 3.72 3.19
CA ILE A 102 -1.08 3.86 3.99
C ILE A 102 -1.20 5.27 4.60
N PRO A 103 -0.17 5.80 5.29
CA PRO A 103 -0.28 7.14 5.86
C PRO A 103 -0.33 8.26 4.84
N PHE A 104 0.35 8.11 3.70
CA PHE A 104 0.23 9.06 2.59
C PHE A 104 -1.20 9.19 2.07
N ILE A 105 -1.93 8.09 2.03
CA ILE A 105 -3.31 8.07 1.53
C ILE A 105 -4.26 8.75 2.50
N ILE A 106 -4.10 8.51 3.81
CA ILE A 106 -4.89 9.19 4.84
C ILE A 106 -4.59 10.70 4.82
N LEU A 107 -3.33 11.11 4.61
CA LEU A 107 -2.95 12.52 4.48
C LEU A 107 -3.55 13.17 3.23
N ILE A 108 -3.45 12.52 2.05
CA ILE A 108 -4.10 12.97 0.82
C ILE A 108 -5.59 13.14 1.06
N TYR A 109 -6.23 12.16 1.68
CA TYR A 109 -7.64 12.21 2.02
C TYR A 109 -8.00 13.40 2.93
N GLN A 110 -7.20 13.71 3.96
CA GLN A 110 -7.40 14.88 4.82
C GLN A 110 -7.22 16.22 4.09
N LEU A 111 -6.32 16.27 3.12
CA LEU A 111 -6.08 17.48 2.32
C LEU A 111 -7.24 17.77 1.36
N PHE A 112 -7.88 16.72 0.82
CA PHE A 112 -8.99 16.88 -0.14
C PHE A 112 -10.38 16.92 0.51
N LEU A 113 -10.54 16.43 1.74
CA LEU A 113 -11.83 16.39 2.43
C LEU A 113 -11.67 16.72 3.93
N PRO A 114 -12.31 17.79 4.44
CA PRO A 114 -12.31 18.12 5.85
C PRO A 114 -13.31 17.22 6.58
N ILE A 115 -12.91 15.96 6.81
CA ILE A 115 -13.70 14.99 7.57
C ILE A 115 -13.06 14.88 8.95
N PRO A 116 -13.86 14.90 10.04
CA PRO A 116 -13.34 14.83 11.40
C PRO A 116 -12.54 13.54 11.58
N THR A 117 -11.25 13.71 11.84
CA THR A 117 -10.32 12.61 12.05
C THR A 117 -10.64 11.92 13.35
N ARG A 118 -10.87 10.62 13.33
CA ARG A 118 -11.03 9.85 14.56
C ARG A 118 -9.65 9.53 15.12
N THR A 119 -9.54 9.41 16.44
CA THR A 119 -8.28 9.01 17.11
C THR A 119 -7.74 7.68 16.59
N SER A 120 -8.63 6.78 16.13
CA SER A 120 -8.29 5.53 15.45
C SER A 120 -7.47 5.72 14.17
N ASP A 121 -7.74 6.79 13.43
CA ASP A 121 -7.10 7.06 12.13
C ASP A 121 -5.66 7.57 12.37
N ILE A 122 -5.45 8.34 13.44
CA ILE A 122 -4.13 8.82 13.87
C ILE A 122 -3.28 7.66 14.42
N LEU A 123 -3.88 6.74 15.17
CA LEU A 123 -3.20 5.52 15.61
C LEU A 123 -2.80 4.63 14.42
N LEU A 124 -3.69 4.47 13.44
CA LEU A 124 -3.39 3.72 12.22
C LEU A 124 -2.25 4.37 11.43
N LEU A 125 -2.26 5.70 11.29
CA LEU A 125 -1.16 6.49 10.71
C LEU A 125 0.16 6.21 11.43
N ALA A 126 0.18 6.31 12.75
CA ALA A 126 1.40 6.15 13.53
C ALA A 126 1.96 4.72 13.45
N ILE A 127 1.11 3.70 13.59
CA ILE A 127 1.53 2.28 13.56
C ILE A 127 2.12 1.93 12.19
N THR A 128 1.46 2.34 11.11
CA THR A 128 1.93 2.06 9.75
C THR A 128 3.18 2.85 9.41
N PHE A 129 3.25 4.13 9.80
CA PHE A 129 4.45 4.93 9.61
C PHE A 129 5.67 4.34 10.34
N ILE A 130 5.50 3.96 11.61
CA ILE A 130 6.55 3.33 12.41
C ILE A 130 6.92 1.95 11.84
N GLY A 131 5.95 1.10 11.53
CA GLY A 131 6.19 -0.25 11.01
C GLY A 131 6.89 -0.25 9.64
N GLY A 132 6.50 0.67 8.75
CA GLY A 132 7.15 0.86 7.46
C GLY A 132 8.57 1.39 7.59
N ALA A 133 8.78 2.38 8.45
CA ALA A 133 10.11 2.92 8.74
C ALA A 133 11.05 1.88 9.35
N ILE A 134 10.56 1.07 10.30
CA ILE A 134 11.31 -0.04 10.90
C ILE A 134 11.69 -1.07 9.83
N SER A 135 10.76 -1.46 8.95
CA SER A 135 11.06 -2.41 7.86
C SER A 135 12.14 -1.88 6.91
N ILE A 136 12.09 -0.61 6.52
CA ILE A 136 13.10 0.01 5.66
C ILE A 136 14.45 0.17 6.40
N TYR A 137 14.42 0.46 7.70
CA TYR A 137 15.65 0.53 8.49
C TYR A 137 16.31 -0.84 8.62
N LEU A 138 15.52 -1.88 8.90
CA LEU A 138 15.99 -3.25 9.02
C LEU A 138 16.49 -3.80 7.68
N SER A 139 15.87 -3.42 6.55
CA SER A 139 16.40 -3.85 5.24
C SER A 139 17.84 -3.39 5.03
N LYS A 140 18.17 -2.15 5.42
CA LYS A 140 19.53 -1.59 5.30
C LYS A 140 20.54 -2.18 6.29
N LYS A 141 20.08 -2.73 7.42
CA LYS A 141 20.95 -3.28 8.48
C LYS A 141 21.10 -4.80 8.40
N LEU A 142 20.13 -5.50 7.84
CA LEU A 142 20.16 -6.95 7.66
C LEU A 142 20.88 -7.30 6.35
N ASP A 143 22.16 -6.94 6.27
CA ASP A 143 23.05 -7.46 5.24
C ASP A 143 23.48 -8.88 5.66
N ILE A 144 22.51 -9.80 5.69
CA ILE A 144 22.76 -11.19 6.06
C ILE A 144 23.38 -11.87 4.84
N ASN A 145 24.71 -11.83 4.76
CA ASN A 145 25.51 -12.58 3.81
C ASN A 145 25.40 -14.09 4.10
N PHE A 146 24.37 -14.75 3.55
CA PHE A 146 24.28 -16.22 3.47
C PHE A 146 24.97 -16.77 2.22
#